data_AF-A0A1A8UXR9-F1
#
_entry.id   AF-A0A1A8UXR9-F1
#
_cell.length_a   1.000
_cell.length_b   1.000
_cell.length_c   1.000
_cell.angle_alpha   90.00
_cell.angle_beta   90.00
_cell.angle_gamma   90.00
#
_symmetry.space_group_name_H-M   'P 1'
#
loop_
_entity.id
_entity.type
_entity.pdbx_description
1 polymer ?
#
loop_
_entity_poly.entity_id
_entity_poly.type
_entity_poly.pdbx_seq_one_letter_code
_entity_poly.pdbx_strand_id
1 'polypeptide(L)'
;RFTRFYQVLCQNGLQENHYWEVEWDGGIVEVAVSYKEIQRMGSGKGSCFGHNKLSWKLICSPSGCTFWHNSLYKGQIPPARSHRV
;
A
#
# COMPACT_ATOMS: atom_id res chain seq x y z
N ARG A 1 13.49 -8.12 3.49
CA ARG A 1 13.93 -6.71 3.32
C ARG A 1 13.77 -6.31 1.86
N PHE A 2 13.27 -5.10 1.57
CA PHE A 2 13.30 -4.52 0.22
C PHE A 2 14.62 -3.79 -0.02
N THR A 3 15.20 -3.84 -1.23
CA THR A 3 16.53 -3.25 -1.50
C THR A 3 16.53 -1.88 -2.17
N ARG A 4 15.43 -1.48 -2.81
CA ARG A 4 15.34 -0.19 -3.52
C ARG A 4 14.20 0.70 -3.08
N PHE A 5 13.10 0.12 -2.61
CA PHE A 5 11.91 0.88 -2.18
C PHE A 5 11.83 0.91 -0.65
N TYR A 6 11.43 2.06 -0.10
CA TYR A 6 11.16 2.26 1.32
C TYR A 6 9.82 1.60 1.70
N GLN A 7 9.84 0.27 1.83
CA GLN A 7 8.65 -0.54 2.08
C GLN A 7 8.92 -1.55 3.18
N VAL A 8 7.88 -1.86 3.95
CA VAL A 8 7.91 -2.89 5.00
C VAL A 8 6.63 -3.72 4.92
N LEU A 9 6.74 -4.99 5.32
CA LEU A 9 5.60 -5.86 5.56
C LEU A 9 5.56 -6.19 7.04
N CYS A 10 4.36 -6.34 7.59
CA CYS A 10 4.17 -6.89 8.92
C CYS A 10 4.76 -8.31 8.99
N GLN A 11 5.18 -8.71 10.18
CA GLN A 11 5.78 -10.03 10.41
C GLN A 11 4.77 -11.16 10.21
N ASN A 12 3.54 -10.95 10.67
CA ASN A 12 2.48 -11.95 10.61
C ASN A 12 1.64 -11.75 9.35
N GLY A 13 1.37 -12.85 8.66
CA GLY A 13 0.38 -12.87 7.58
C GLY A 13 -1.03 -12.89 8.14
N LEU A 14 -1.97 -12.36 7.37
CA LEU A 14 -3.40 -12.41 7.67
C LEU A 14 -3.99 -13.63 6.96
N GLN A 15 -4.82 -14.40 7.65
CA GLN A 15 -5.58 -15.52 7.08
C GLN A 15 -7.05 -15.24 7.38
N GLU A 16 -7.97 -15.37 6.42
CA GLU A 16 -9.39 -14.99 6.63
C GLU A 16 -9.62 -13.47 6.81
N ASN A 17 -10.66 -13.09 7.55
CA ASN A 17 -11.12 -11.71 7.71
C ASN A 17 -10.38 -11.02 8.86
N HIS A 18 -9.72 -9.93 8.54
CA HIS A 18 -8.94 -9.14 9.48
C HIS A 18 -9.25 -7.66 9.29
N TYR A 19 -9.21 -6.90 10.39
CA TYR A 19 -9.35 -5.45 10.40
C TYR A 19 -8.18 -4.84 11.15
N TRP A 20 -7.62 -3.77 10.60
CA TRP A 20 -6.57 -2.97 11.22
C TRP A 20 -6.76 -1.53 10.74
N GLU A 21 -6.21 -0.60 11.51
CA GLU A 21 -6.19 0.81 11.15
C GLU A 21 -4.78 1.33 11.31
N VAL A 22 -4.45 2.37 10.54
CA VAL A 22 -3.19 3.08 10.63
C VAL A 22 -3.47 4.54 10.90
N GLU A 23 -2.80 5.09 11.91
CA GLU A 23 -2.79 6.54 12.18
C GLU A 23 -1.47 7.16 11.73
N TRP A 24 -1.52 8.34 11.13
CA TRP A 24 -0.34 9.08 10.68
C TRP A 24 -0.51 10.59 10.87
N ASP A 25 0.59 11.33 10.98
CA ASP A 25 0.53 12.79 11.09
C ASP A 25 0.72 13.46 9.73
N GLY A 26 -0.40 13.94 9.16
CA GLY A 26 -0.44 14.79 7.98
C GLY A 26 0.17 14.20 6.69
N GLY A 27 0.12 14.98 5.61
CA GLY A 27 0.80 14.63 4.35
C GLY A 27 0.24 13.38 3.66
N ILE A 28 1.14 12.53 3.15
CA ILE A 28 0.82 11.37 2.31
C ILE A 28 1.11 10.09 3.08
N VAL A 29 0.13 9.18 3.13
CA VAL A 29 0.32 7.80 3.63
C VAL A 29 0.14 6.80 2.50
N GLU A 30 0.97 5.75 2.51
CA GLU A 30 0.81 4.56 1.67
C GLU A 30 0.56 3.34 2.56
N VAL A 31 -0.61 2.71 2.41
CA VAL A 31 -0.93 1.44 3.09
C VAL A 31 -1.08 0.36 2.02
N ALA A 32 -0.45 -0.79 2.24
CA ALA A 32 -0.45 -1.87 1.26
C ALA A 32 -0.75 -3.21 1.89
N VAL A 33 -1.39 -4.06 1.09
CA VAL A 33 -1.52 -5.50 1.33
C VAL A 33 -0.83 -6.25 0.21
N SER A 34 -0.13 -7.32 0.54
CA SER A 34 0.64 -8.07 -0.43
C SER A 34 0.76 -9.54 -0.05
N TYR A 35 0.77 -10.40 -1.06
CA TYR A 35 1.19 -11.79 -0.88
C TYR A 35 2.69 -11.85 -0.56
N LYS A 36 3.08 -12.82 0.26
CA LYS A 36 4.45 -12.94 0.78
C LYS A 36 5.49 -13.13 -0.33
N GLU A 37 5.06 -13.64 -1.48
CA GLU A 37 5.81 -13.97 -2.70
C GLU A 37 6.25 -12.74 -3.51
N ILE A 38 5.84 -11.52 -3.12
CA ILE A 38 6.28 -10.30 -3.82
C ILE A 38 7.81 -10.23 -3.92
N GLN A 39 8.30 -9.81 -5.09
CA GLN A 39 9.72 -9.58 -5.31
C GLN A 39 10.22 -8.49 -4.35
N ARG A 40 11.35 -8.71 -3.68
CA ARG A 40 11.89 -7.72 -2.73
C ARG A 40 13.19 -7.06 -3.21
N MET A 41 13.73 -7.53 -4.34
CA MET A 41 15.00 -7.10 -4.89
C MET A 41 14.82 -6.25 -6.16
N GLY A 42 15.65 -5.23 -6.33
CA GLY A 42 15.69 -4.41 -7.55
C GLY A 42 14.68 -3.27 -7.56
N SER A 43 14.75 -2.44 -8.60
CA SER A 43 13.97 -1.20 -8.79
C SER A 43 12.78 -1.38 -9.75
N GLY A 44 12.48 -2.62 -10.16
CA GLY A 44 11.41 -2.91 -11.10
C GLY A 44 10.02 -2.89 -10.45
N LYS A 45 8.97 -2.90 -11.28
CA LYS A 45 7.55 -2.95 -10.85
C LYS A 45 7.22 -4.13 -9.94
N GLY A 46 7.92 -5.27 -10.11
CA GLY A 46 7.75 -6.46 -9.28
C GLY A 46 7.98 -6.22 -7.79
N SER A 47 8.84 -5.26 -7.43
CA SER A 47 9.20 -4.97 -6.04
C SER A 47 8.55 -3.72 -5.45
N CYS A 48 7.66 -3.04 -6.19
CA CYS A 48 6.92 -1.87 -5.71
C CYS A 48 5.43 -2.21 -5.51
N PHE A 49 4.89 -1.94 -4.32
CA PHE A 49 3.49 -2.23 -3.99
C PHE A 49 2.52 -1.53 -4.94
N GLY A 50 1.48 -2.25 -5.35
CA GLY A 50 0.46 -1.78 -6.30
C GLY A 50 0.90 -1.81 -7.77
N HIS A 51 2.19 -2.04 -8.08
CA HIS A 51 2.70 -2.10 -9.45
C HIS A 51 2.83 -3.52 -10.01
N ASN A 52 2.38 -4.53 -9.26
CA ASN A 52 2.41 -5.93 -9.63
C ASN A 52 1.08 -6.61 -9.27
N LYS A 53 0.90 -7.87 -9.69
CA LYS A 53 -0.30 -8.66 -9.44
C LYS A 53 -0.40 -9.19 -8.01
N LEU A 54 0.66 -9.05 -7.20
CA LEU A 54 0.77 -9.64 -5.86
C LEU A 54 0.56 -8.61 -4.74
N SER A 55 0.15 -7.39 -5.08
CA SER A 55 -0.03 -6.33 -4.10
C SER A 55 -1.10 -5.34 -4.52
N TRP A 56 -1.69 -4.72 -3.51
CA TRP A 56 -2.62 -3.61 -3.60
C TRP A 56 -2.14 -2.51 -2.66
N LYS A 57 -2.36 -1.26 -3.06
CA LYS A 57 -1.93 -0.09 -2.29
C LYS A 57 -3.02 0.97 -2.29
N LEU A 58 -3.28 1.57 -1.14
CA LEU A 58 -4.01 2.82 -0.99
C LEU A 58 -3.00 3.94 -0.69
N ILE A 59 -3.01 4.99 -1.50
CA ILE A 59 -2.28 6.23 -1.21
C ILE A 59 -3.32 7.26 -0.81
N CYS A 60 -3.18 7.87 0.36
CA CYS A 60 -4.04 8.95 0.82
C CYS A 60 -3.24 10.22 1.07
N SER A 61 -3.76 11.34 0.61
CA SER A 61 -3.24 12.69 0.82
C SER A 61 -4.38 13.62 1.26
N PRO A 62 -4.09 14.89 1.62
CA PRO A 62 -5.13 15.85 1.96
C PRO A 62 -6.10 16.16 0.81
N SER A 63 -5.68 15.89 -0.45
CA SER A 63 -6.50 16.14 -1.64
C SER A 63 -7.34 14.94 -2.09
N GLY A 64 -7.16 13.77 -1.47
CA GLY A 64 -7.90 12.55 -1.81
C GLY A 64 -7.04 11.31 -1.74
N CYS A 65 -7.63 10.17 -2.11
CA CYS A 65 -6.93 8.91 -2.17
C CYS A 65 -6.95 8.27 -3.57
N THR A 66 -5.97 7.41 -3.82
CA THR A 66 -5.88 6.58 -5.01
C THR A 66 -5.60 5.13 -4.63
N PHE A 67 -6.32 4.20 -5.26
CA PHE A 67 -6.12 2.77 -5.09
C PHE A 67 -5.34 2.21 -6.27
N TRP A 68 -4.33 1.38 -6.01
CA TRP A 68 -3.38 0.85 -6.99
C TRP A 68 -3.33 -0.68 -6.97
N HIS A 69 -3.35 -1.29 -8.15
CA HIS A 69 -3.12 -2.72 -8.36
C HIS A 69 -2.60 -2.99 -9.77
N ASN A 70 -1.57 -3.83 -9.91
CA ASN A 70 -1.00 -4.21 -11.20
C ASN A 70 -0.70 -3.03 -12.13
N SER A 71 -0.16 -1.93 -11.57
CA SER A 71 0.12 -0.65 -12.27
C SER A 71 -1.12 0.07 -12.81
N LEU A 72 -2.32 -0.39 -12.49
CA LEU A 72 -3.57 0.33 -12.72
C LEU A 72 -3.94 1.08 -11.44
N TYR A 73 -4.58 2.22 -11.60
CA TYR A 73 -5.07 3.00 -10.47
C TYR A 73 -6.51 3.44 -10.67
N LYS A 74 -7.22 3.57 -9.55
CA LYS A 74 -8.53 4.21 -9.43
C LYS A 74 -8.36 5.42 -8.51
N GLY A 75 -8.67 6.61 -9.02
CA GLY A 75 -8.63 7.85 -8.26
C GLY A 75 -10.01 8.31 -7.77
N GLN A 76 -10.09 9.58 -7.37
CA GLN A 76 -11.31 10.27 -6.92
C GLN A 76 -11.96 9.67 -5.67
N ILE A 77 -11.19 8.96 -4.85
CA ILE A 77 -11.64 8.60 -3.51
C ILE A 77 -11.56 9.89 -2.68
N PRO A 78 -12.66 10.36 -2.08
CA PRO A 78 -12.65 11.56 -1.25
C PRO A 78 -11.59 11.43 -0.14
N PRO A 79 -10.96 12.55 0.27
CA PRO A 79 -9.98 12.50 1.35
C PRO A 79 -10.61 11.91 2.61
N ALA A 80 -9.83 11.09 3.32
CA ALA A 80 -10.23 10.61 4.62
C ALA A 80 -10.42 11.82 5.56
N ARG A 81 -11.55 11.89 6.26
CA ARG A 81 -11.83 12.97 7.24
C ARG A 81 -11.02 12.81 8.53
N SER A 82 -10.31 11.71 8.65
CA SER A 82 -9.45 11.33 9.75
C SER A 82 -8.11 10.92 9.17
N HIS A 83 -7.02 11.14 9.90
CA HIS A 83 -5.73 10.52 9.61
C HIS A 83 -5.69 9.05 10.05
N ARG A 84 -6.83 8.35 9.91
CA ARG A 84 -7.04 6.95 10.28
C ARG A 84 -7.73 6.27 9.11
N VAL A 85 -7.09 5.25 8.54
CA VAL A 85 -7.60 4.41 7.45
C VAL A 85 -7.45 2.94 7.79
#